data_AF-A0A835PYX0-F1
#
_entry.id   AF-A0A835PYX0-F1
#
_cell.length_a   1.000
_cell.length_b   1.000
_cell.length_c   1.000
_cell.angle_alpha   90.00
_cell.angle_beta   90.00
_cell.angle_gamma   90.00
#
_symmetry.space_group_name_H-M   'P 1'
#
loop_
_entity.id
_entity.type
_entity.pdbx_description
1 polymer ?
#
loop_
_entity_poly.entity_id
_entity_poly.type
_entity_poly.pdbx_seq_one_letter_code
_entity_poly.pdbx_strand_id
1 'polypeptide(L)'
;MDANNKAKEADLEFYRDASSPQYRKGSKAFEENIDKMVKELHDRQAKCNAFRKWRKFHEEKDIDSINDCNEHFDKKIERTFGNYTLKNNLEKRSVLPVN
;
A
#
# COMPACT_ATOMS: atom_id res chain seq x y z
N MET A 1 8.74 -27.91 9.05
CA MET A 1 7.67 -28.93 8.97
C MET A 1 7.57 -29.71 10.27
N ASP A 2 8.70 -30.04 10.89
CA ASP A 2 8.77 -30.94 12.05
C ASP A 2 8.03 -30.43 13.29
N ALA A 3 8.08 -29.13 13.59
CA ALA A 3 7.35 -28.54 14.72
C ALA A 3 5.81 -28.60 14.54
N ASN A 4 5.32 -28.51 13.29
CA ASN A 4 3.89 -28.60 13.00
C ASN A 4 3.41 -30.06 13.05
N ASN A 5 4.20 -30.99 12.55
CA ASN A 5 3.90 -32.43 12.63
C ASN A 5 3.91 -32.92 14.09
N LYS A 6 4.88 -32.46 14.90
CA LYS A 6 4.91 -32.75 16.34
C LYS A 6 3.69 -32.18 17.08
N ALA A 7 3.22 -30.99 16.70
CA ALA A 7 2.00 -30.41 17.27
C ALA A 7 0.73 -31.17 16.86
N LYS A 8 0.68 -31.71 15.64
CA LYS A 8 -0.41 -32.58 15.16
C LYS A 8 -0.50 -33.90 15.92
N GLU A 9 0.65 -34.49 16.26
CA GLU A 9 0.70 -35.74 17.01
C GLU A 9 0.37 -35.54 18.49
N ALA A 10 0.67 -34.37 19.06
CA ALA A 10 0.45 -34.06 20.46
C ALA A 10 -0.99 -33.62 20.80
N ASP A 11 -1.72 -33.03 19.85
CA ASP A 11 -3.09 -32.54 20.07
C ASP A 11 -4.12 -33.36 19.27
N LEU A 12 -4.97 -34.10 19.98
CA LEU A 12 -6.09 -34.85 19.39
C LEU A 12 -7.13 -33.93 18.73
N GLU A 13 -7.24 -32.68 19.18
CA GLU A 13 -8.10 -31.65 18.58
C GLU A 13 -7.30 -30.68 17.69
N PHE A 14 -6.25 -31.14 17.00
CA PHE A 14 -5.45 -30.24 16.14
C PHE A 14 -6.30 -29.59 15.03
N TYR A 15 -7.21 -30.35 14.43
CA TYR A 15 -8.16 -29.83 13.42
C TYR A 15 -9.50 -29.52 14.11
N ARG A 16 -9.72 -28.24 14.43
CA ARG A 16 -10.91 -27.79 15.17
C ARG A 16 -11.98 -27.25 14.23
N ASP A 17 -13.24 -27.54 14.57
CA ASP A 17 -14.40 -26.88 13.96
C ASP A 17 -14.61 -25.48 14.53
N ALA A 18 -15.30 -24.61 13.79
CA ALA A 18 -15.54 -23.21 14.15
C ALA A 18 -16.29 -23.05 15.48
N SER A 19 -17.03 -24.08 15.93
CA SER A 19 -17.74 -24.10 17.21
C SER A 19 -16.91 -24.64 18.39
N SER A 20 -15.63 -24.99 18.19
CA SER A 20 -14.79 -25.56 19.26
C SER A 20 -14.55 -24.55 20.40
N PRO A 21 -14.89 -24.89 21.67
CA PRO A 21 -14.73 -23.99 22.83
C PRO A 21 -13.27 -23.59 23.14
N GLN A 22 -12.30 -24.32 22.58
CA GLN A 22 -10.89 -24.14 22.88
C GLN A 22 -10.29 -22.87 22.27
N TYR A 23 -10.93 -22.25 21.27
CA TYR A 23 -10.47 -21.00 20.65
C TYR A 23 -10.27 -19.86 21.67
N ARG A 24 -11.16 -19.77 22.67
CA ARG A 24 -11.09 -18.72 23.71
C ARG A 24 -9.97 -18.97 24.71
N LYS A 25 -9.45 -20.20 24.79
CA LYS A 25 -8.32 -20.58 25.64
C LYS A 25 -7.04 -20.18 24.90
N GLY A 26 -6.68 -18.90 25.00
CA GLY A 26 -5.53 -18.32 24.29
C GLY A 26 -4.29 -19.22 24.43
N SER A 27 -3.75 -19.66 23.29
CA SER A 27 -2.54 -20.46 23.27
C SER A 27 -1.36 -19.60 23.71
N LYS A 28 -0.55 -20.13 24.64
CA LYS A 28 0.71 -19.47 24.99
C LYS A 28 1.68 -19.68 23.83
N ALA A 29 1.91 -18.62 23.06
CA ALA A 29 2.93 -18.62 22.02
C ALA A 29 4.33 -18.64 22.67
N PHE A 30 5.25 -19.42 22.10
CA PHE A 30 6.66 -19.37 22.46
C PHE A 30 7.27 -18.04 21.99
N GLU A 31 8.17 -17.47 22.78
CA GLU A 31 8.81 -16.17 22.51
C GLU A 31 9.48 -16.13 21.13
N GLU A 32 10.14 -17.21 20.71
CA GLU A 32 10.77 -17.32 19.38
C GLU A 32 9.79 -17.16 18.21
N ASN A 33 8.54 -17.57 18.39
CA ASN A 33 7.51 -17.43 17.35
C ASN A 33 6.95 -16.00 17.30
N ILE A 34 6.94 -15.31 18.46
CA ILE A 34 6.58 -13.90 18.54
C ILE A 34 7.63 -13.06 17.81
N ASP A 35 8.91 -13.33 18.03
CA ASP A 35 10.00 -12.61 17.37
C ASP A 35 9.97 -12.76 15.84
N LYS A 36 9.68 -13.98 15.35
CA LYS A 36 9.49 -14.23 13.91
C LYS A 36 8.32 -13.43 13.35
N MET A 37 7.19 -13.40 14.05
CA MET A 37 6.03 -12.62 13.65
C MET A 37 6.36 -11.12 13.57
N VAL A 38 7.03 -10.58 14.60
CA VAL A 38 7.43 -9.16 14.64
C VAL A 38 8.36 -8.83 13.48
N LYS A 39 9.35 -9.68 13.20
CA LYS A 39 10.23 -9.51 12.05
C LYS A 39 9.47 -9.46 10.73
N GLU A 40 8.54 -10.39 10.50
CA GLU A 40 7.73 -10.38 9.29
C GLU A 40 6.84 -9.13 9.15
N LEU A 41 6.29 -8.62 10.25
CA LEU A 41 5.50 -7.39 10.24
C LEU A 41 6.35 -6.18 9.84
N HIS A 42 7.57 -6.09 10.37
CA HIS A 42 8.53 -5.06 9.95
C HIS A 42 8.89 -5.17 8.46
N ASP A 43 9.11 -6.39 7.96
CA ASP A 43 9.42 -6.61 6.54
C ASP A 43 8.23 -6.22 5.63
N ARG A 44 7.00 -6.53 6.04
CA ARG A 44 5.78 -6.08 5.32
C ARG A 44 5.67 -4.56 5.33
N GLN A 45 5.91 -3.92 6.47
CA GLN A 45 5.89 -2.46 6.58
C GLN A 45 6.93 -1.80 5.66
N ALA A 46 8.16 -2.33 5.63
CA ALA A 46 9.21 -1.84 4.75
C ALA A 46 8.82 -1.96 3.27
N LYS A 47 8.23 -3.09 2.86
CA LYS A 47 7.73 -3.29 1.49
C LYS A 47 6.60 -2.33 1.13
N CYS A 48 5.64 -2.10 2.03
CA CYS A 48 4.57 -1.11 1.83
C CYS A 48 5.13 0.30 1.65
N ASN A 49 6.12 0.69 2.46
CA ASN A 49 6.78 1.99 2.35
C ASN A 49 7.55 2.10 1.02
N ALA A 50 8.28 1.06 0.60
CA ALA A 50 9.02 1.04 -0.66
C ALA A 50 8.12 1.04 -1.91
N PHE A 51 6.90 0.51 -1.81
CA PHE A 51 5.90 0.58 -2.88
C PHE A 51 5.48 2.03 -3.15
N ARG A 52 5.43 2.88 -2.11
CA ARG A 52 5.18 4.33 -2.24
C ARG A 52 6.44 5.04 -2.77
N LYS A 53 6.71 4.86 -4.06
CA LYS A 53 7.81 5.55 -4.74
C LYS A 53 7.46 7.01 -4.97
N TRP A 54 8.31 7.92 -4.49
CA TRP A 54 8.23 9.33 -4.84
C TRP A 54 8.73 9.53 -6.27
N ARG A 55 8.05 10.39 -7.04
CA ARG A 55 8.54 10.81 -8.35
C ARG A 55 9.69 11.81 -8.14
N LYS A 56 10.72 11.77 -8.99
CA LYS A 56 11.79 12.76 -8.95
C LYS A 56 11.18 14.15 -9.18
N PHE A 57 11.60 15.11 -8.35
CA PHE A 57 11.27 16.52 -8.56
C PHE A 57 12.17 17.06 -9.66
N HIS A 58 11.61 17.89 -10.54
CA HIS A 58 12.32 18.54 -11.64
C HIS A 58 12.19 20.05 -11.44
N GLU A 59 13.31 20.71 -11.11
CA GLU A 59 13.35 22.16 -10.86
C GLU A 59 13.08 22.99 -12.12
N GLU A 60 13.31 22.41 -13.30
CA GLU A 60 13.07 23.03 -14.61
C GLU A 60 11.59 23.12 -14.98
N LYS A 61 10.71 22.45 -14.24
CA LYS A 61 9.27 22.44 -14.55
C LYS A 61 8.60 23.68 -13.98
N ASP A 62 7.78 24.35 -14.80
CA ASP A 62 6.93 25.44 -14.35
C ASP A 62 6.02 25.01 -13.19
N ILE A 63 5.97 25.84 -12.16
CA ILE A 63 5.21 25.59 -10.93
C ILE A 63 3.89 26.35 -11.03
N ASP A 64 2.83 25.61 -11.36
CA ASP A 64 1.46 26.15 -11.41
C ASP A 64 0.80 26.23 -10.02
N SER A 65 1.44 25.65 -8.99
CA SER A 65 0.87 25.49 -7.66
C SER A 65 1.49 26.41 -6.61
N ILE A 66 0.65 27.06 -5.82
CA ILE A 66 1.09 27.93 -4.71
C ILE A 66 1.57 27.11 -3.49
N ASN A 67 1.07 25.89 -3.29
CA ASN A 67 1.45 25.01 -2.18
C ASN A 67 1.47 23.51 -2.57
N ASP A 68 2.06 22.67 -1.73
CA ASP A 68 2.21 21.21 -1.97
C ASP A 68 0.86 20.48 -2.11
N CYS A 69 -0.16 20.93 -1.37
CA CYS A 69 -1.51 20.36 -1.46
C CYS A 69 -2.17 20.69 -2.81
N ASN A 70 -1.96 21.90 -3.33
CA ASN A 70 -2.43 22.36 -4.62
C ASN A 70 -1.71 21.60 -5.74
N GLU A 71 -0.40 21.39 -5.62
CA GLU A 71 0.37 20.60 -6.58
C GLU A 71 -0.18 19.17 -6.69
N HIS A 72 -0.58 18.58 -5.55
CA HIS A 72 -1.21 17.27 -5.55
C HIS A 72 -2.59 17.27 -6.21
N PHE A 73 -3.36 18.34 -6.01
CA PHE A 73 -4.69 18.51 -6.61
C PHE A 73 -4.60 18.74 -8.12
N ASP A 74 -3.68 19.59 -8.57
CA ASP A 74 -3.40 19.84 -9.98
C ASP A 74 -2.94 18.53 -10.65
N LYS A 75 -2.02 17.77 -10.03
CA LYS A 75 -1.62 16.43 -10.50
C LYS A 75 -2.81 15.45 -10.61
N LYS A 76 -3.83 15.58 -9.75
CA LYS A 76 -5.04 14.76 -9.79
C LYS A 76 -5.93 15.17 -10.97
N ILE A 77 -6.16 16.47 -11.16
CA ILE A 77 -6.92 17.01 -12.30
C ILE A 77 -6.28 16.62 -13.62
N GLU A 78 -4.95 16.77 -13.73
CA GLU A 78 -4.18 16.35 -14.90
C GLU A 78 -4.38 14.87 -15.24
N ARG A 79 -4.38 14.01 -14.22
CA ARG A 79 -4.55 12.57 -14.45
C ARG A 79 -5.95 12.22 -14.95
N THR A 80 -6.99 12.93 -14.49
CA THR A 80 -8.38 12.63 -14.86
C THR A 80 -8.82 13.33 -16.13
N PHE A 81 -8.40 14.57 -16.33
CA PHE A 81 -8.89 15.44 -17.39
C PHE A 81 -7.81 15.85 -18.39
N GLY A 82 -6.53 15.54 -18.17
CA GLY A 82 -5.43 15.95 -19.05
C GLY A 82 -5.64 15.57 -20.53
N ASN A 83 -6.23 14.40 -20.78
CA ASN A 83 -6.54 13.93 -22.15
C ASN A 83 -7.70 14.70 -22.81
N TYR A 84 -8.55 15.36 -22.02
CA TYR A 84 -9.76 16.04 -22.46
C TYR A 84 -9.64 17.57 -22.37
N THR A 85 -8.62 18.08 -21.69
CA THR A 85 -8.38 19.51 -21.52
C THR A 85 -7.59 20.10 -22.69
N LEU A 86 -8.00 21.28 -23.16
CA LEU A 86 -7.40 22.02 -24.27
C LEU A 86 -6.09 22.76 -23.88
N LYS A 87 -5.09 22.03 -23.41
CA LYS A 87 -3.81 22.60 -22.96
C LYS A 87 -3.00 23.25 -24.08
N ASN A 88 -3.01 22.62 -25.26
CA ASN A 88 -2.29 23.11 -26.44
C ASN A 88 -2.78 24.51 -26.88
N ASN A 89 -4.04 24.85 -26.58
CA ASN A 89 -4.63 26.13 -26.92
C ASN A 89 -4.17 27.24 -25.97
N LEU A 90 -3.92 26.92 -24.69
CA LEU A 90 -3.36 27.82 -23.70
C LEU A 90 -1.92 28.19 -24.03
N GLU A 91 -1.07 27.20 -24.34
CA GLU A 91 0.34 27.42 -24.70
C GLU A 91 0.48 28.23 -26.00
N LYS A 92 -0.40 27.99 -26.99
CA LYS A 92 -0.40 28.67 -28.28
C LYS A 92 -1.20 29.98 -28.30
N ARG A 93 -1.85 30.34 -27.19
CA ARG A 93 -2.78 31.48 -27.08
C ARG A 93 -3.84 31.50 -28.21
N SER A 94 -4.29 30.32 -28.66
CA SER A 94 -5.15 30.16 -29.83
C SER A 94 -6.34 29.26 -29.52
N VAL A 95 -7.56 29.66 -29.88
CA VAL A 95 -8.81 28.97 -29.52
C VAL A 95 -9.41 28.19 -30.70
N LEU A 96 -8.57 27.52 -31.50
CA LEU A 96 -9.08 26.73 -32.62
C LEU A 96 -9.83 25.49 -32.08
N PRO A 97 -11.04 25.19 -32.59
CA PRO A 97 -11.79 24.01 -32.17
C PRO A 97 -11.08 22.75 -32.63
N VAL A 98 -11.01 21.76 -31.75
CA VAL A 98 -10.48 20.43 -32.05
C VAL A 98 -11.63 19.65 -32.69
N ASN A 99 -11.49 19.30 -33.97
CA ASN A 99 -12.43 18.44 -34.69
C ASN A 99 -12.48 17.02 -34.09
#